data_AF-A0A817C5L8-F1
#
_entry.id   AF-A0A817C5L8-F1
#
_cell.length_a   1.000
_cell.length_b   1.000
_cell.length_c   1.000
_cell.angle_alpha   90.00
_cell.angle_beta   90.00
_cell.angle_gamma   90.00
#
_symmetry.space_group_name_H-M   'P 1'
#
loop_
_entity.id
_entity.type
_entity.pdbx_description
1 polymer ?
#
loop_
_entity_poly.entity_id
_entity_poly.type
_entity_poly.pdbx_seq_one_letter_code
_entity_poly.pdbx_strand_id
1 'polypeptide(L)'
;MFLRLSSSSSSSLRIITSFSNYFPSSTYIRTCSVFSNSNNNSQILSSSSCLSQSQRTFMFWRSNVERELYGTPSKALATKKRRRLQKSLTQIIRDGQLMRLLKESLLPEWNKWWKEIQPWDRRHEFFHNDYVVIHNFANNEEIKNWTVRTDLDEGVGESTAELVPSGHGSMLFRGHISSKMVNQNTLYNQSGFAIMFSERLRGTFLMPAHQKGWTHFTHILLRIRGDGRFYEIRFHTPEQDHHHWSDMYSMILYTRGGPYWSTAKIPFAQFFRNNMGRISDKQYAFQPLTCTQMSISVIDAADGPFELEIAEISLLRDLRYTYDKFAYEQYTLPPYTTVYN
;
A
#
# COMPACT_ATOMS: atom_id res chain seq x y z
N MET A 1 0.40 -21.71 21.49
CA MET A 1 -1.06 -21.50 21.41
C MET A 1 -1.74 -22.62 22.20
N PHE A 2 -2.44 -22.32 23.30
CA PHE A 2 -3.40 -23.26 23.90
C PHE A 2 -4.79 -22.89 23.40
N LEU A 3 -5.33 -23.66 22.47
CA LEU A 3 -6.72 -23.56 22.06
C LEU A 3 -7.58 -24.25 23.11
N ARG A 4 -8.26 -23.48 23.98
CA ARG A 4 -9.24 -24.05 24.92
C ARG A 4 -10.64 -23.90 24.33
N LEU A 5 -11.20 -25.01 23.87
CA LEU A 5 -12.60 -25.10 23.47
C LEU A 5 -13.44 -25.30 24.73
N SER A 6 -14.27 -24.32 25.10
CA SER A 6 -15.29 -24.51 26.13
C SER A 6 -16.65 -24.69 25.44
N SER A 7 -17.28 -25.85 25.65
CA SER A 7 -18.65 -26.10 25.26
C SER A 7 -19.61 -25.60 26.34
N SER A 8 -20.44 -24.60 26.05
CA SER A 8 -21.69 -24.37 26.79
C SER A 8 -22.86 -24.93 25.98
N SER A 9 -23.90 -25.38 26.68
CA SER A 9 -25.04 -26.15 26.18
C SER A 9 -26.02 -25.40 25.27
N SER A 10 -25.74 -24.15 24.91
CA SER A 10 -26.41 -23.43 23.82
C SER A 10 -25.51 -23.46 22.59
N SER A 11 -26.07 -23.74 21.43
CA SER A 11 -25.46 -23.92 20.09
C SER A 11 -24.63 -22.73 19.55
N SER A 12 -23.66 -22.26 20.33
CA SER A 12 -22.69 -21.23 20.00
C SER A 12 -21.36 -21.55 20.69
N LEU A 13 -20.43 -22.16 19.95
CA LEU A 13 -19.03 -22.22 20.37
C LEU A 13 -18.41 -20.83 20.14
N ARG A 14 -18.01 -20.16 21.23
CA ARG A 14 -17.16 -18.97 21.14
C ARG A 14 -15.72 -19.45 20.96
N ILE A 15 -15.09 -19.09 19.85
CA ILE A 15 -13.63 -19.16 19.74
C ILE A 15 -13.08 -18.05 20.61
N ILE A 16 -12.75 -18.37 21.86
CA ILE A 16 -11.99 -17.47 22.72
C ILE A 16 -10.53 -17.64 22.30
N THR A 17 -10.07 -16.85 21.35
CA THR A 17 -8.65 -16.59 21.21
C THR A 17 -8.26 -15.69 22.39
N SER A 18 -7.49 -16.20 23.34
CA SER A 18 -6.85 -15.34 24.35
C SER A 18 -5.73 -14.54 23.66
N PHE A 19 -6.09 -13.48 22.94
CA PHE A 19 -5.20 -12.40 22.50
C PHE A 19 -5.17 -11.27 23.55
N SER A 20 -5.34 -11.58 24.84
CA SER A 20 -5.66 -10.56 25.85
C SER A 20 -4.49 -9.69 26.32
N ASN A 21 -3.26 -9.90 25.85
CA ASN A 21 -2.09 -9.22 26.43
C ASN A 21 -1.29 -8.34 25.45
N TYR A 22 -1.73 -8.12 24.21
CA TYR A 22 -0.97 -7.30 23.24
C TYR A 22 -1.80 -6.34 22.37
N PHE A 23 -3.12 -6.26 22.55
CA PHE A 23 -3.93 -5.18 21.98
C PHE A 23 -4.20 -4.14 23.07
N PRO A 24 -3.79 -2.86 22.91
CA PRO A 24 -4.19 -1.83 23.85
C PRO A 24 -5.72 -1.72 23.84
N SER A 25 -6.28 -1.86 25.02
CA SER A 25 -7.70 -1.76 25.34
C SER A 25 -8.23 -0.37 25.00
N SER A 26 -9.02 -0.24 23.94
CA SER A 26 -10.32 0.46 23.91
C SER A 26 -10.65 0.89 22.48
N THR A 27 -11.60 0.20 21.86
CA THR A 27 -12.45 0.82 20.84
C THR A 27 -13.84 0.26 21.01
N TYR A 28 -14.72 1.13 21.50
CA TYR A 28 -16.15 0.89 21.64
C TYR A 28 -16.73 0.33 20.33
N ILE A 29 -17.30 -0.86 20.40
CA ILE A 29 -18.21 -1.36 19.37
C ILE A 29 -19.48 -0.49 19.46
N ARG A 30 -19.53 0.63 18.75
CA ARG A 30 -20.81 1.27 18.43
C ARG A 30 -21.46 0.43 17.33
N THR A 31 -22.37 -0.45 17.74
CA THR A 31 -23.41 -0.95 16.83
C THR A 31 -24.15 0.26 16.27
N CYS A 32 -24.05 0.49 14.96
CA CYS A 32 -24.91 1.46 14.29
C CYS A 32 -26.36 0.98 14.43
N SER A 33 -27.11 1.57 15.36
CA SER A 33 -28.55 1.41 15.46
C SER A 33 -29.19 2.12 14.26
N VAL A 34 -29.92 1.36 13.45
CA VAL A 34 -30.78 1.90 12.40
C VAL A 34 -31.92 2.66 13.08
N PHE A 35 -31.90 3.99 12.99
CA PHE A 35 -33.10 4.79 13.25
C PHE A 35 -34.01 4.67 12.04
N SER A 36 -35.14 3.98 12.20
CA SER A 36 -36.21 3.98 11.20
C SER A 36 -37.01 5.27 11.32
N ASN A 37 -36.78 6.22 10.41
CA ASN A 37 -37.71 7.33 10.23
C ASN A 37 -38.81 6.87 9.27
N SER A 38 -40.07 7.00 9.71
CA SER A 38 -41.25 6.65 8.95
C SER A 38 -41.46 7.64 7.81
N ASN A 39 -40.80 7.42 6.68
CA ASN A 39 -41.29 7.83 5.37
C ASN A 39 -40.59 6.99 4.31
N ASN A 40 -41.42 6.26 3.55
CA ASN A 40 -41.01 5.34 2.50
C ASN A 40 -40.22 6.09 1.42
N ASN A 41 -38.90 5.96 1.45
CA ASN A 41 -37.98 5.98 0.30
C ASN A 41 -36.53 5.84 0.82
N SER A 42 -36.06 4.60 0.99
CA SER A 42 -34.64 4.34 1.28
C SER A 42 -33.96 3.72 0.06
N GLN A 43 -33.09 4.51 -0.58
CA GLN A 43 -32.06 3.97 -1.45
C GLN A 43 -31.13 3.09 -0.62
N ILE A 44 -30.90 1.85 -1.06
CA ILE A 44 -29.95 0.93 -0.46
C ILE A 44 -28.54 1.40 -0.84
N LEU A 45 -27.95 2.29 -0.04
CA LEU A 45 -26.51 2.53 -0.08
C LEU A 45 -25.83 1.31 0.54
N SER A 46 -25.12 0.55 -0.29
CA SER A 46 -24.37 -0.64 0.14
C SER A 46 -23.34 -0.27 1.20
N SER A 47 -23.42 -0.92 2.37
CA SER A 47 -22.55 -0.74 3.55
C SER A 47 -21.08 -1.15 3.37
N SER A 48 -20.62 -1.40 2.13
CA SER A 48 -19.25 -1.80 1.83
C SER A 48 -18.24 -0.65 1.88
N SER A 49 -18.69 0.61 1.87
CA SER A 49 -17.82 1.79 1.91
C SER A 49 -17.19 2.05 3.27
N CYS A 50 -17.79 1.58 4.38
CA CYS A 50 -17.36 1.91 5.75
C CYS A 50 -16.50 0.83 6.44
N LEU A 51 -16.15 -0.26 5.76
CA LEU A 51 -15.32 -1.31 6.35
C LEU A 51 -13.84 -0.94 6.27
N SER A 52 -13.13 -1.04 7.39
CA SER A 52 -11.66 -0.91 7.42
C SER A 52 -11.02 -1.96 6.51
N GLN A 53 -9.80 -1.70 6.04
CA GLN A 53 -9.04 -2.66 5.22
C GLN A 53 -8.97 -4.04 5.90
N SER A 54 -8.70 -4.07 7.22
CA SER A 54 -8.67 -5.30 8.03
C SER A 54 -10.02 -6.02 8.07
N GLN A 55 -11.14 -5.29 8.13
CA GLN A 55 -12.48 -5.86 8.07
C GLN A 55 -12.80 -6.40 6.67
N ARG A 56 -12.37 -5.72 5.60
CA ARG A 56 -12.56 -6.20 4.22
C ARG A 56 -11.76 -7.47 3.97
N THR A 57 -10.51 -7.55 4.45
CA THR A 57 -9.69 -8.75 4.31
C THR A 57 -10.24 -9.91 5.13
N PHE A 58 -10.70 -9.65 6.36
CA PHE A 58 -11.36 -10.67 7.18
C PHE A 58 -12.66 -11.17 6.54
N MET A 59 -13.48 -10.26 5.97
CA MET A 59 -14.71 -10.61 5.25
C MET A 59 -14.42 -11.37 3.95
N PHE A 60 -13.36 -11.02 3.23
CA PHE A 60 -12.90 -11.74 2.03
C PHE A 60 -12.39 -13.14 2.37
N TRP A 61 -11.56 -13.26 3.40
CA TRP A 61 -11.09 -14.54 3.92
C TRP A 61 -12.26 -15.41 4.38
N ARG A 62 -13.18 -14.85 5.18
CA ARG A 62 -14.42 -15.52 5.60
C ARG A 62 -15.24 -15.97 4.41
N SER A 63 -15.39 -15.14 3.37
CA SER A 63 -16.13 -15.47 2.15
C SER A 63 -15.47 -16.62 1.36
N ASN A 64 -14.14 -16.68 1.30
CA ASN A 64 -13.43 -17.76 0.62
C ASN A 64 -13.56 -19.08 1.41
N VAL A 65 -13.39 -19.03 2.73
CA VAL A 65 -13.60 -20.19 3.61
C VAL A 65 -15.05 -20.69 3.53
N GLU A 66 -16.04 -19.79 3.53
CA GLU A 66 -17.44 -20.14 3.35
C GLU A 66 -17.71 -20.73 1.95
N ARG A 67 -17.04 -20.26 0.89
CA ARG A 67 -17.14 -20.82 -0.46
C ARG A 67 -16.53 -22.23 -0.57
N GLU A 68 -15.43 -22.50 0.11
CA GLU A 68 -14.82 -23.85 0.13
C GLU A 68 -15.63 -24.82 0.98
N LEU A 69 -16.17 -24.38 2.11
CA LEU A 69 -16.98 -25.21 3.00
C LEU A 69 -18.37 -25.52 2.43
N TYR A 70 -18.97 -24.59 1.67
CA TYR A 70 -20.37 -24.67 1.26
C TYR A 70 -20.61 -24.58 -0.26
N GLY A 71 -19.56 -24.41 -1.08
CA GLY A 71 -19.64 -24.25 -2.53
C GLY A 71 -20.02 -22.84 -3.01
N THR A 72 -19.83 -22.54 -4.30
CA THR A 72 -20.23 -21.25 -4.91
C THR A 72 -21.76 -21.16 -5.02
N PRO A 73 -22.39 -20.06 -4.58
CA PRO A 73 -23.83 -19.91 -4.70
C PRO A 73 -24.23 -19.65 -6.16
N SER A 74 -24.95 -20.57 -6.79
CA SER A 74 -25.76 -20.21 -7.96
C SER A 74 -26.98 -19.41 -7.47
N LYS A 75 -27.30 -18.29 -8.14
CA LYS A 75 -28.40 -17.37 -7.77
C LYS A 75 -29.76 -18.09 -7.65
N ALA A 76 -29.93 -19.25 -8.28
CA ALA A 76 -31.17 -20.02 -8.33
C ALA A 76 -31.43 -20.99 -7.14
N LEU A 77 -30.44 -21.28 -6.27
CA LEU A 77 -30.56 -22.30 -5.22
C LEU A 77 -30.81 -21.75 -3.80
N ALA A 78 -31.07 -20.45 -3.66
CA ALA A 78 -30.64 -19.68 -2.50
C ALA A 78 -31.45 -19.80 -1.20
N THR A 79 -32.65 -20.42 -1.16
CA THR A 79 -33.52 -20.28 0.03
C THR A 79 -33.93 -21.57 0.72
N LYS A 80 -34.25 -22.67 0.03
CA LYS A 80 -34.73 -23.92 0.67
C LYS A 80 -33.71 -25.06 0.75
N LYS A 81 -32.86 -25.21 -0.27
CA LYS A 81 -31.79 -26.24 -0.32
C LYS A 81 -30.59 -25.89 0.58
N ARG A 82 -30.40 -24.59 0.85
CA ARG A 82 -29.32 -24.00 1.65
C ARG A 82 -29.27 -24.54 3.09
N ARG A 83 -30.43 -24.76 3.72
CA ARG A 83 -30.53 -25.34 5.08
C ARG A 83 -30.24 -26.85 5.13
N ARG A 84 -30.40 -27.57 4.02
CA ARG A 84 -30.24 -29.04 3.97
C ARG A 84 -28.83 -29.49 3.58
N LEU A 85 -28.04 -28.63 2.95
CA LEU A 85 -26.68 -28.94 2.46
C LEU A 85 -25.55 -28.40 3.35
N GLN A 86 -25.86 -27.55 4.35
CA GLN A 86 -24.86 -27.15 5.32
C GLN A 86 -24.63 -28.29 6.31
N LYS A 87 -23.53 -29.02 6.15
CA LYS A 87 -23.03 -29.91 7.21
C LYS A 87 -22.98 -29.13 8.53
N SER A 88 -23.41 -29.76 9.61
CA SER A 88 -23.30 -29.13 10.93
C SER A 88 -21.82 -28.85 11.24
N LEU A 89 -21.53 -27.72 11.89
CA LEU A 89 -20.16 -27.32 12.22
C LEU A 89 -19.40 -28.44 12.98
N THR A 90 -20.12 -29.20 13.81
CA THR A 90 -19.63 -30.38 14.54
C THR A 90 -19.24 -31.54 13.62
N GLN A 91 -19.97 -31.78 12.53
CA GLN A 91 -19.59 -32.76 11.51
C GLN A 91 -18.35 -32.30 10.73
N ILE A 92 -18.26 -31.03 10.37
CA ILE A 92 -17.07 -30.47 9.68
C ILE A 92 -15.81 -30.56 10.55
N ILE A 93 -15.95 -30.35 11.86
CA ILE A 93 -14.87 -30.51 12.85
C ILE A 93 -14.49 -31.99 12.99
N ARG A 94 -15.47 -32.90 13.09
CA ARG A 94 -15.25 -34.35 13.18
C ARG A 94 -14.60 -34.94 11.93
N ASP A 95 -14.98 -34.45 10.75
CA ASP A 95 -14.42 -34.83 9.45
C ASP A 95 -12.98 -34.29 9.25
N GLY A 96 -12.44 -33.49 10.18
CA GLY A 96 -11.10 -32.91 10.11
C GLY A 96 -10.91 -31.85 9.02
N GLN A 97 -11.96 -31.55 8.23
CA GLN A 97 -11.92 -30.62 7.10
C GLN A 97 -11.58 -29.20 7.54
N LEU A 98 -12.13 -28.75 8.68
CA LEU A 98 -11.81 -27.43 9.23
C LEU A 98 -10.32 -27.32 9.60
N MET A 99 -9.75 -28.35 10.24
CA MET A 99 -8.35 -28.35 10.64
C MET A 99 -7.42 -28.40 9.43
N ARG A 100 -7.82 -29.08 8.35
CA ARG A 100 -7.09 -29.07 7.08
C ARG A 100 -7.11 -27.68 6.43
N LEU A 101 -8.27 -27.04 6.32
CA LEU A 101 -8.41 -25.70 5.76
C LEU A 101 -7.68 -24.64 6.59
N LEU A 102 -7.74 -24.72 7.92
CA LEU A 102 -6.97 -23.85 8.81
C LEU A 102 -5.47 -24.08 8.62
N LYS A 103 -5.01 -25.32 8.45
CA LYS A 103 -3.61 -25.60 8.15
C LYS A 103 -3.20 -25.02 6.79
N GLU A 104 -3.98 -25.26 5.74
CA GLU A 104 -3.68 -24.81 4.38
C GLU A 104 -3.72 -23.27 4.27
N SER A 105 -4.62 -22.59 4.98
CA SER A 105 -4.76 -21.12 4.91
C SER A 105 -3.98 -20.35 5.96
N LEU A 106 -3.92 -20.80 7.23
CA LEU A 106 -3.27 -20.05 8.30
C LEU A 106 -1.80 -20.38 8.46
N LEU A 107 -1.33 -21.60 8.16
CA LEU A 107 0.11 -21.90 8.32
C LEU A 107 1.00 -21.06 7.40
N PRO A 108 0.67 -20.82 6.12
CA PRO A 108 1.47 -19.95 5.27
C PRO A 108 1.50 -18.52 5.79
N GLU A 109 0.36 -17.97 6.19
CA GLU A 109 0.25 -16.64 6.80
C GLU A 109 1.02 -16.58 8.13
N TRP A 110 0.94 -17.60 8.97
CA TRP A 110 1.68 -17.68 10.21
C TRP A 110 3.20 -17.70 10.00
N ASN A 111 3.67 -18.45 9.00
CA ASN A 111 5.08 -18.48 8.63
C ASN A 111 5.54 -17.13 8.07
N LYS A 112 4.68 -16.47 7.30
CA LYS A 112 4.91 -15.12 6.77
C LYS A 112 5.01 -14.10 7.91
N TRP A 113 4.08 -14.15 8.85
CA TRP A 113 4.08 -13.32 10.06
C TRP A 113 5.32 -13.52 10.91
N TRP A 114 5.73 -14.78 11.10
CA TRP A 114 6.97 -15.08 11.81
C TRP A 114 8.18 -14.45 11.14
N LYS A 115 8.28 -14.53 9.80
CA LYS A 115 9.33 -13.86 9.03
C LYS A 115 9.24 -12.33 9.11
N GLU A 116 8.04 -11.76 9.17
CA GLU A 116 7.82 -10.32 9.33
C GLU A 116 8.29 -9.83 10.69
N ILE A 117 8.00 -10.56 11.77
CA ILE A 117 8.42 -10.20 13.13
C ILE A 117 9.90 -10.42 13.37
N GLN A 118 10.55 -11.31 12.61
CA GLN A 118 12.00 -11.44 12.73
C GLN A 118 12.64 -10.05 12.59
N PRO A 119 13.41 -9.60 13.60
CA PRO A 119 14.10 -8.33 13.51
C PRO A 119 14.98 -8.35 12.25
N TRP A 120 15.04 -7.23 11.55
CA TRP A 120 16.02 -7.08 10.48
C TRP A 120 17.40 -7.43 11.04
N ASP A 121 18.17 -8.23 10.30
CA ASP A 121 19.36 -8.90 10.83
C ASP A 121 20.32 -7.87 11.42
N ARG A 122 20.34 -7.78 12.75
CA ARG A 122 20.96 -6.71 13.54
C ARG A 122 22.50 -6.76 13.50
N ARG A 123 23.07 -7.54 12.58
CA ARG A 123 24.48 -7.89 12.51
C ARG A 123 25.30 -6.99 11.58
N HIS A 124 24.66 -6.15 10.76
CA HIS A 124 25.38 -5.18 9.92
C HIS A 124 25.30 -3.78 10.53
N GLU A 125 26.41 -3.32 11.09
CA GLU A 125 26.59 -1.92 11.46
C GLU A 125 26.90 -1.12 10.19
N PHE A 126 26.08 -0.11 9.89
CA PHE A 126 26.31 0.77 8.74
C PHE A 126 27.17 1.97 9.13
N PHE A 127 28.33 2.08 8.48
CA PHE A 127 29.25 3.20 8.60
C PHE A 127 28.84 4.39 7.72
N HIS A 128 29.48 5.53 7.94
CA HIS A 128 29.28 6.70 7.10
C HIS A 128 29.69 6.42 5.65
N ASN A 129 28.84 6.82 4.72
CA ASN A 129 28.91 6.58 3.28
C ASN A 129 28.71 5.12 2.83
N ASP A 130 28.31 4.23 3.74
CA ASP A 130 27.84 2.92 3.33
C ASP A 130 26.53 3.07 2.57
N TYR A 131 26.42 2.32 1.46
CA TYR A 131 25.21 2.28 0.67
C TYR A 131 24.80 0.84 0.37
N VAL A 132 23.49 0.64 0.23
CA VAL A 132 22.88 -0.65 -0.10
C VAL A 132 22.00 -0.49 -1.30
N VAL A 133 22.20 -1.37 -2.28
CA VAL A 133 21.38 -1.42 -3.50
C VAL A 133 20.04 -2.06 -3.16
N ILE A 134 18.93 -1.36 -3.39
CA ILE A 134 17.58 -1.92 -3.22
C ILE A 134 17.10 -2.54 -4.53
N HIS A 135 17.18 -1.76 -5.61
CA HIS A 135 16.72 -2.20 -6.92
C HIS A 135 17.89 -2.09 -7.89
N ASN A 136 18.28 -3.23 -8.43
CA ASN A 136 19.29 -3.34 -9.48
C ASN A 136 18.62 -3.77 -10.78
N PHE A 137 18.54 -2.85 -11.74
CA PHE A 137 17.89 -3.10 -13.02
C PHE A 137 18.78 -3.81 -14.04
N ALA A 138 19.99 -4.20 -13.65
CA ALA A 138 20.79 -5.13 -14.45
C ALA A 138 20.12 -6.51 -14.54
N ASN A 139 19.29 -6.87 -13.55
CA ASN A 139 18.47 -8.07 -13.61
C ASN A 139 17.10 -7.77 -14.22
N ASN A 140 16.81 -8.36 -15.37
CA ASN A 140 15.52 -8.21 -16.06
C ASN A 140 14.33 -8.74 -15.24
N GLU A 141 14.55 -9.60 -14.25
CA GLU A 141 13.48 -10.05 -13.35
C GLU A 141 12.98 -8.93 -12.44
N GLU A 142 13.86 -8.03 -12.01
CA GLU A 142 13.49 -6.91 -11.13
C GLU A 142 12.56 -5.94 -11.83
N ILE A 143 12.76 -5.74 -13.14
CA ILE A 143 11.90 -4.88 -13.98
C ILE A 143 10.44 -5.38 -13.98
N LYS A 144 10.22 -6.70 -13.85
CA LYS A 144 8.86 -7.28 -13.78
C LYS A 144 8.13 -6.96 -12.47
N ASN A 145 8.86 -6.61 -11.41
CA ASN A 145 8.28 -6.17 -10.14
C ASN A 145 7.76 -4.73 -10.21
N TRP A 146 8.05 -4.02 -11.30
CA TRP A 146 7.56 -2.67 -11.55
C TRP A 146 6.37 -2.71 -12.50
N THR A 147 5.38 -1.88 -12.20
CA THR A 147 4.18 -1.75 -13.01
C THR A 147 3.96 -0.30 -13.40
N VAL A 148 3.42 -0.10 -14.59
CA VAL A 148 3.10 1.21 -15.14
C VAL A 148 1.61 1.43 -15.05
N ARG A 149 1.24 2.69 -14.84
CA ARG A 149 -0.13 3.16 -14.94
C ARG A 149 -0.15 4.53 -15.59
N THR A 150 -1.05 4.73 -16.54
CA THR A 150 -1.28 6.03 -17.18
C THR A 150 -2.71 6.52 -16.97
N ASP A 151 -2.97 7.74 -17.42
CA ASP A 151 -4.31 8.31 -17.50
C ASP A 151 -5.24 7.55 -18.48
N LEU A 152 -4.68 6.89 -19.50
CA LEU A 152 -5.41 6.04 -20.44
C LEU A 152 -5.99 4.81 -19.73
N ASP A 153 -5.22 4.18 -18.83
CA ASP A 153 -5.69 3.03 -18.03
C ASP A 153 -6.86 3.39 -17.11
N GLU A 154 -6.88 4.64 -16.63
CA GLU A 154 -7.96 5.19 -15.79
C GLU A 154 -9.11 5.77 -16.63
N GLY A 155 -9.00 5.78 -17.97
CA GLY A 155 -10.03 6.30 -18.88
C GLY A 155 -10.22 7.83 -18.84
N VAL A 156 -9.19 8.56 -18.41
CA VAL A 156 -9.22 10.02 -18.23
C VAL A 156 -8.57 10.75 -19.40
N GLY A 157 -7.43 10.24 -19.89
CA GLY A 157 -6.60 10.89 -20.91
C GLY A 157 -6.08 9.92 -21.97
N GLU A 158 -5.11 10.41 -22.76
CA GLU A 158 -4.52 9.70 -23.91
C GLU A 158 -3.00 9.46 -23.75
N SER A 159 -2.45 9.57 -22.53
CA SER A 159 -1.03 9.37 -22.31
C SER A 159 -0.66 7.89 -22.35
N THR A 160 0.49 7.62 -22.96
CA THR A 160 1.05 6.27 -23.11
C THR A 160 2.37 6.17 -22.39
N ALA A 161 2.66 5.01 -21.80
CA ALA A 161 3.92 4.75 -21.12
C ALA A 161 4.25 3.26 -21.13
N GLU A 162 5.53 2.94 -21.21
CA GLU A 162 6.04 1.58 -21.18
C GLU A 162 7.36 1.50 -20.41
N LEU A 163 7.63 0.31 -19.87
CA LEU A 163 8.91 -0.05 -19.26
C LEU A 163 9.63 -1.05 -20.15
N VAL A 164 10.80 -0.65 -20.63
CA VAL A 164 11.63 -1.46 -21.54
C VAL A 164 13.00 -1.68 -20.89
N PRO A 165 13.52 -2.92 -20.86
CA PRO A 165 14.92 -3.14 -20.48
C PRO A 165 15.84 -2.54 -21.54
N SER A 166 16.77 -1.69 -21.12
CA SER A 166 17.82 -1.12 -21.98
C SER A 166 19.05 -2.04 -21.98
N GLY A 167 19.76 -2.11 -23.11
CA GLY A 167 20.88 -3.03 -23.33
C GLY A 167 22.08 -2.85 -22.39
N HIS A 168 22.09 -1.81 -21.58
CA HIS A 168 23.13 -1.53 -20.58
C HIS A 168 22.81 -2.06 -19.17
N GLY A 169 21.80 -2.92 -19.01
CA GLY A 169 21.37 -3.38 -17.69
C GLY A 169 20.70 -2.26 -16.90
N SER A 170 19.92 -1.43 -17.59
CA SER A 170 19.12 -0.35 -17.02
C SER A 170 17.67 -0.50 -17.45
N MET A 171 16.76 0.10 -16.69
CA MET A 171 15.35 0.19 -17.02
C MET A 171 15.07 1.52 -17.72
N LEU A 172 14.44 1.48 -18.88
CA LEU A 172 13.98 2.65 -19.63
C LEU A 172 12.48 2.83 -19.43
N PHE A 173 12.10 3.94 -18.78
CA PHE A 173 10.73 4.40 -18.65
C PHE A 173 10.48 5.47 -19.70
N ARG A 174 9.71 5.13 -20.73
CA ARG A 174 9.43 6.04 -21.84
C ARG A 174 7.96 6.06 -22.21
N GLY A 175 7.53 7.13 -22.85
CA GLY A 175 6.14 7.30 -23.25
C GLY A 175 5.86 8.65 -23.86
N HIS A 176 4.58 8.95 -24.03
CA HIS A 176 4.10 10.25 -24.51
C HIS A 176 3.00 10.77 -23.60
N ILE A 177 3.20 11.96 -23.04
CA ILE A 177 2.22 12.65 -22.19
C ILE A 177 1.33 13.54 -23.05
N SER A 178 0.02 13.49 -22.76
CA SER A 178 -1.00 14.31 -23.41
C SER A 178 -1.96 14.86 -22.35
N SER A 179 -2.14 16.18 -22.33
CA SER A 179 -3.08 16.89 -21.47
C SER A 179 -4.50 16.88 -22.02
N LYS A 180 -4.75 16.16 -23.12
CA LYS A 180 -6.09 15.99 -23.69
C LYS A 180 -6.91 15.07 -22.78
N MET A 181 -8.13 15.50 -22.49
CA MET A 181 -9.10 14.67 -21.76
C MET A 181 -10.00 13.97 -22.76
N VAL A 182 -10.17 12.66 -22.60
CA VAL A 182 -11.08 11.86 -23.42
C VAL A 182 -12.53 12.07 -22.97
N ASN A 183 -12.75 12.18 -21.65
CA ASN A 183 -14.07 12.29 -21.05
C ASN A 183 -14.20 13.57 -20.21
N GLN A 184 -15.08 14.48 -20.64
CA GLN A 184 -15.36 15.73 -19.91
C GLN A 184 -16.26 15.54 -18.68
N ASN A 185 -16.96 14.40 -18.57
CA ASN A 185 -17.88 14.10 -17.46
C ASN A 185 -17.21 13.36 -16.27
N THR A 186 -15.89 13.43 -16.19
CA THR A 186 -15.12 12.71 -15.15
C THR A 186 -14.86 13.61 -13.94
N LEU A 187 -14.68 13.02 -12.75
CA LEU A 187 -14.34 13.75 -11.52
C LEU A 187 -12.94 14.41 -11.55
N TYR A 188 -12.17 14.17 -12.61
CA TYR A 188 -10.80 14.65 -12.76
C TYR A 188 -10.77 15.98 -13.49
N ASN A 189 -10.06 16.94 -12.93
CA ASN A 189 -9.91 18.28 -13.51
C ASN A 189 -8.70 18.39 -14.46
N GLN A 190 -7.81 17.41 -14.48
CA GLN A 190 -6.55 17.41 -15.24
C GLN A 190 -6.20 15.98 -15.70
N SER A 191 -5.62 15.86 -16.90
CA SER A 191 -5.02 14.64 -17.45
C SER A 191 -3.54 14.88 -17.78
N GLY A 192 -2.83 13.86 -18.27
CA GLY A 192 -1.41 13.97 -18.56
C GLY A 192 -0.52 13.48 -17.42
N PHE A 193 -0.67 12.21 -17.05
CA PHE A 193 0.25 11.57 -16.10
C PHE A 193 0.69 10.18 -16.56
N ALA A 194 1.91 9.83 -16.20
CA ALA A 194 2.43 8.47 -16.27
C ALA A 194 3.15 8.15 -14.96
N ILE A 195 2.90 6.96 -14.40
CA ILE A 195 3.47 6.54 -13.14
C ILE A 195 4.03 5.14 -13.32
N MET A 196 5.26 4.92 -12.88
CA MET A 196 5.78 3.59 -12.60
C MET A 196 5.94 3.40 -11.09
N PHE A 197 5.63 2.21 -10.60
CA PHE A 197 5.75 1.89 -9.19
C PHE A 197 6.16 0.45 -8.97
N SER A 198 6.94 0.23 -7.90
CA SER A 198 7.28 -1.11 -7.43
C SER A 198 6.04 -1.83 -6.92
N GLU A 199 6.03 -3.16 -6.90
CA GLU A 199 4.95 -3.87 -6.23
C GLU A 199 4.84 -3.45 -4.75
N ARG A 200 3.60 -3.25 -4.30
CA ARG A 200 3.34 -2.89 -2.90
C ARG A 200 3.63 -4.08 -2.01
N LEU A 201 4.50 -3.88 -1.01
CA LEU A 201 4.76 -4.90 0.00
C LEU A 201 3.47 -5.23 0.75
N ARG A 202 3.03 -6.48 0.62
CA ARG A 202 1.89 -7.04 1.36
C ARG A 202 2.40 -8.06 2.35
N GLY A 203 2.08 -7.82 3.60
CA GLY A 203 2.38 -8.68 4.71
C GLY A 203 1.31 -9.73 4.97
N THR A 204 1.32 -10.25 6.19
CA THR A 204 0.37 -11.27 6.66
C THR A 204 -1.06 -10.78 6.47
N PHE A 205 -1.95 -11.64 5.97
CA PHE A 205 -3.35 -11.30 5.69
C PHE A 205 -3.52 -10.10 4.76
N LEU A 206 -2.60 -9.93 3.80
CA LEU A 206 -2.57 -8.80 2.86
C LEU A 206 -2.52 -7.44 3.55
N MET A 207 -2.11 -7.39 4.82
CA MET A 207 -1.86 -6.13 5.51
C MET A 207 -0.67 -5.43 4.87
N PRO A 208 -0.55 -4.10 4.98
CA PRO A 208 0.66 -3.41 4.54
C PRO A 208 1.90 -4.00 5.22
N ALA A 209 2.87 -4.45 4.43
CA ALA A 209 4.19 -4.83 4.94
C ALA A 209 5.17 -3.67 4.78
N HIS A 210 6.09 -3.60 5.72
CA HIS A 210 7.01 -2.51 5.87
C HIS A 210 8.40 -2.88 5.37
N GLN A 211 9.08 -1.91 4.75
CA GLN A 211 10.48 -2.05 4.37
C GLN A 211 11.37 -2.23 5.60
N LYS A 212 12.12 -3.33 5.63
CA LYS A 212 13.01 -3.65 6.76
C LYS A 212 14.39 -3.02 6.55
N GLY A 213 14.96 -2.44 7.61
CA GLY A 213 16.34 -1.91 7.60
C GLY A 213 16.51 -0.49 7.04
N TRP A 214 15.45 0.11 6.46
CA TRP A 214 15.51 1.46 5.89
C TRP A 214 15.79 2.56 6.92
N THR A 215 15.47 2.32 8.19
CA THR A 215 15.70 3.24 9.31
C THR A 215 17.15 3.64 9.49
N HIS A 216 18.08 2.82 9.02
CA HIS A 216 19.51 3.12 9.11
C HIS A 216 19.97 4.08 8.02
N PHE A 217 19.20 4.33 6.96
CA PHE A 217 19.65 5.17 5.85
C PHE A 217 19.07 6.57 5.94
N THR A 218 19.76 7.52 5.33
CA THR A 218 19.43 8.96 5.41
C THR A 218 19.07 9.54 4.05
N HIS A 219 19.64 8.97 2.99
CA HIS A 219 19.47 9.44 1.63
C HIS A 219 19.09 8.28 0.73
N ILE A 220 18.40 8.59 -0.36
CA ILE A 220 18.27 7.74 -1.53
C ILE A 220 19.27 8.21 -2.59
N LEU A 221 19.90 7.24 -3.24
CA LEU A 221 20.76 7.40 -4.40
C LEU A 221 20.05 6.83 -5.62
N LEU A 222 19.97 7.63 -6.68
CA LEU A 222 19.37 7.24 -7.95
C LEU A 222 20.39 7.44 -9.05
N ARG A 223 20.81 6.36 -9.69
CA ARG A 223 21.66 6.43 -10.89
C ARG A 223 20.77 6.49 -12.13
N ILE A 224 20.66 7.68 -12.70
CA ILE A 224 19.67 8.01 -13.72
C ILE A 224 20.29 8.75 -14.91
N ARG A 225 19.65 8.60 -16.06
CA ARG A 225 19.86 9.41 -17.26
C ARG A 225 18.49 9.88 -17.73
N GLY A 226 18.29 11.18 -17.79
CA GLY A 226 16.99 11.77 -18.10
C GLY A 226 17.00 12.65 -19.34
N ASP A 227 15.81 13.02 -19.76
CA ASP A 227 15.47 13.85 -20.92
C ASP A 227 15.44 15.36 -20.62
N GLY A 228 15.53 15.76 -19.35
CA GLY A 228 15.42 17.15 -18.91
C GLY A 228 14.04 17.53 -18.36
N ARG A 229 13.08 16.60 -18.32
CA ARG A 229 11.82 16.77 -17.60
C ARG A 229 12.04 16.61 -16.09
N PHE A 230 11.07 17.11 -15.32
CA PHE A 230 11.02 16.82 -13.91
C PHE A 230 10.14 15.60 -13.66
N TYR A 231 10.63 14.73 -12.79
CA TYR A 231 9.93 13.55 -12.33
C TYR A 231 9.60 13.75 -10.86
N GLU A 232 8.56 13.13 -10.36
CA GLU A 232 8.23 13.12 -8.94
C GLU A 232 8.46 11.72 -8.39
N ILE A 233 9.38 11.61 -7.44
CA ILE A 233 9.61 10.40 -6.66
C ILE A 233 8.64 10.40 -5.50
N ARG A 234 7.91 9.31 -5.31
CA ARG A 234 7.03 9.14 -4.16
C ARG A 234 7.32 7.85 -3.41
N PHE A 235 7.13 7.91 -2.10
CA PHE A 235 7.08 6.76 -1.22
C PHE A 235 5.70 6.66 -0.59
N HIS A 236 5.07 5.51 -0.72
CA HIS A 236 3.78 5.25 -0.10
C HIS A 236 3.97 4.75 1.34
N THR A 237 3.47 5.52 2.30
CA THR A 237 3.62 5.28 3.75
C THR A 237 2.24 5.31 4.40
N PRO A 238 1.43 4.26 4.22
CA PRO A 238 0.10 4.23 4.81
C PRO A 238 0.24 4.13 6.33
N GLU A 239 -0.34 5.08 7.05
CA GLU A 239 -0.52 4.93 8.49
C GLU A 239 -1.68 3.97 8.76
N GLN A 240 -1.81 3.49 10.00
CA GLN A 240 -2.84 2.52 10.37
C GLN A 240 -4.26 3.11 10.33
N ASP A 241 -4.37 4.43 10.34
CA ASP A 241 -5.63 5.16 10.38
C ASP A 241 -6.28 5.31 9.00
N HIS A 242 -7.61 5.28 8.96
CA HIS A 242 -8.37 5.32 7.71
C HIS A 242 -8.21 6.61 6.89
N HIS A 243 -7.87 7.74 7.53
CA HIS A 243 -7.67 9.01 6.84
C HIS A 243 -6.31 9.08 6.13
N HIS A 244 -5.36 8.27 6.57
CA HIS A 244 -3.94 8.33 6.18
C HIS A 244 -3.51 7.14 5.30
N TRP A 245 -4.49 6.43 4.72
CA TRP A 245 -4.28 5.23 3.91
C TRP A 245 -3.56 5.50 2.58
N SER A 246 -3.65 6.72 2.07
CA SER A 246 -3.09 7.18 0.80
C SER A 246 -2.03 8.26 1.00
N ASP A 247 -1.46 8.29 2.20
CA ASP A 247 -0.37 9.19 2.51
C ASP A 247 0.90 8.73 1.81
N MET A 248 1.53 9.70 1.17
CA MET A 248 2.76 9.52 0.44
C MET A 248 3.73 10.63 0.81
N TYR A 249 5.00 10.37 0.60
CA TYR A 249 6.07 11.34 0.69
C TYR A 249 6.63 11.58 -0.69
N SER A 250 6.61 12.82 -1.13
CA SER A 250 6.95 13.22 -2.49
C SER A 250 8.17 14.13 -2.53
N MET A 251 8.91 14.02 -3.62
CA MET A 251 10.01 14.92 -3.97
C MET A 251 10.09 15.07 -5.49
N ILE A 252 10.35 16.29 -5.96
CA ILE A 252 10.61 16.56 -7.37
C ILE A 252 12.08 16.28 -7.67
N LEU A 253 12.31 15.38 -8.62
CA LEU A 253 13.58 15.03 -9.22
C LEU A 253 13.76 15.81 -10.52
N TYR A 254 14.70 16.74 -10.51
CA TYR A 254 15.11 17.47 -11.71
C TYR A 254 16.15 16.65 -12.48
N THR A 255 15.81 16.23 -13.70
CA THR A 255 16.77 15.56 -14.57
C THR A 255 17.49 16.57 -15.45
N ARG A 256 18.72 16.23 -15.85
CA ARG A 256 19.45 16.98 -16.87
C ARG A 256 19.21 16.30 -18.20
N GLY A 257 18.76 17.03 -19.22
CA GLY A 257 18.69 16.51 -20.58
C GLY A 257 20.09 16.33 -21.13
N GLY A 258 20.49 15.08 -21.37
CA GLY A 258 21.81 14.77 -21.94
C GLY A 258 22.15 13.28 -21.95
N PRO A 259 23.17 12.87 -22.73
CA PRO A 259 23.51 11.46 -22.91
C PRO A 259 24.20 10.82 -21.69
N TYR A 260 24.55 11.62 -20.68
CA TYR A 260 25.39 11.22 -19.56
C TYR A 260 24.58 10.70 -18.37
N TRP A 261 25.15 9.70 -17.70
CA TRP A 261 24.65 9.21 -16.42
C TRP A 261 24.91 10.22 -15.31
N SER A 262 23.93 10.41 -14.45
CA SER A 262 24.00 11.25 -13.25
C SER A 262 23.53 10.47 -12.04
N THR A 263 24.08 10.78 -10.86
CA THR A 263 23.64 10.20 -9.61
C THR A 263 22.98 11.29 -8.78
N ALA A 264 21.67 11.18 -8.56
CA ALA A 264 20.93 12.07 -7.67
C ALA A 264 21.03 11.55 -6.23
N LYS A 265 21.59 12.36 -5.33
CA LYS A 265 21.62 12.10 -3.88
C LYS A 265 20.57 12.96 -3.21
N ILE A 266 19.51 12.33 -2.72
CA ILE A 266 18.35 13.03 -2.14
C ILE A 266 18.19 12.62 -0.68
N PRO A 267 18.27 13.54 0.29
CA PRO A 267 18.00 13.24 1.69
C PRO A 267 16.51 12.99 1.93
N PHE A 268 16.18 12.04 2.81
CA PHE A 268 14.79 11.74 3.17
C PHE A 268 14.07 12.92 3.83
N ALA A 269 14.80 13.81 4.51
CA ALA A 269 14.23 15.00 5.13
C ALA A 269 13.75 16.07 4.14
N GLN A 270 14.15 15.98 2.87
CA GLN A 270 13.59 16.85 1.84
C GLN A 270 12.22 16.37 1.35
N PHE A 271 11.81 15.12 1.59
CA PHE A 271 10.50 14.68 1.11
C PHE A 271 9.37 15.32 1.93
N PHE A 272 8.32 15.79 1.27
CA PHE A 272 7.13 16.34 1.92
C PHE A 272 5.96 15.36 1.86
N ARG A 273 5.13 15.33 2.90
CA ARG A 273 3.92 14.51 2.97
C ARG A 273 2.81 15.11 2.11
N ASN A 274 2.19 14.27 1.30
CA ASN A 274 0.97 14.57 0.58
C ASN A 274 -0.02 13.41 0.70
N ASN A 275 -1.29 13.70 0.46
CA ASN A 275 -2.38 12.74 0.47
C ASN A 275 -3.24 13.01 -0.76
N MET A 276 -3.37 12.02 -1.65
CA MET A 276 -4.14 12.12 -2.90
C MET A 276 -3.80 13.38 -3.72
N GLY A 277 -2.52 13.76 -3.79
CA GLY A 277 -2.05 14.94 -4.53
C GLY A 277 -2.21 16.28 -3.79
N ARG A 278 -2.78 16.30 -2.58
CA ARG A 278 -2.83 17.49 -1.73
C ARG A 278 -1.68 17.46 -0.73
N ILE A 279 -0.91 18.54 -0.67
CA ILE A 279 0.14 18.72 0.35
C ILE A 279 -0.54 18.85 1.72
N SER A 280 -0.04 18.13 2.72
CA SER A 280 -0.58 18.22 4.08
C SER A 280 -0.12 19.52 4.76
N ASP A 281 -1.02 20.18 5.50
CA ASP A 281 -0.65 21.40 6.24
C ASP A 281 0.39 21.09 7.34
N LYS A 282 0.17 20.00 8.08
CA LYS A 282 1.11 19.49 9.08
C LYS A 282 2.09 18.54 8.42
N GLN A 283 3.34 18.98 8.35
CA GLN A 283 4.42 18.20 7.79
C GLN A 283 5.22 17.50 8.91
N TYR A 284 5.65 16.27 8.61
CA TYR A 284 6.43 15.43 9.50
C TYR A 284 7.61 14.84 8.73
N ALA A 285 8.64 14.44 9.47
CA ALA A 285 9.78 13.76 8.87
C ALA A 285 9.36 12.43 8.21
N PHE A 286 9.99 12.11 7.08
CA PHE A 286 9.82 10.83 6.41
C PHE A 286 10.02 9.67 7.38
N GLN A 287 9.12 8.70 7.35
CA GLN A 287 9.16 7.52 8.19
C GLN A 287 9.59 6.30 7.36
N PRO A 288 10.88 5.89 7.39
CA PRO A 288 11.35 4.80 6.54
C PRO A 288 10.73 3.45 6.92
N LEU A 289 10.37 3.29 8.20
CA LEU A 289 9.76 2.06 8.70
C LEU A 289 8.36 1.83 8.12
N THR A 290 7.59 2.86 7.79
CA THR A 290 6.22 2.68 7.30
C THR A 290 6.14 2.59 5.77
N CYS A 291 7.27 2.76 5.07
CA CYS A 291 7.34 2.68 3.62
C CYS A 291 6.93 1.29 3.11
N THR A 292 6.03 1.27 2.13
CA THR A 292 5.46 0.03 1.54
C THR A 292 5.77 -0.11 0.06
N GLN A 293 5.95 1.01 -0.64
CA GLN A 293 6.05 1.07 -2.10
C GLN A 293 6.76 2.35 -2.52
N MET A 294 7.58 2.25 -3.56
CA MET A 294 8.22 3.38 -4.22
C MET A 294 7.60 3.60 -5.59
N SER A 295 7.43 4.85 -5.98
CA SER A 295 6.96 5.22 -7.30
C SER A 295 7.72 6.41 -7.87
N ILE A 296 7.78 6.47 -9.19
CA ILE A 296 8.32 7.58 -9.95
C ILE A 296 7.26 7.95 -10.97
N SER A 297 6.94 9.23 -11.06
CA SER A 297 5.85 9.73 -11.87
C SER A 297 6.27 10.95 -12.67
N VAL A 298 5.61 11.15 -13.80
CA VAL A 298 5.69 12.38 -14.59
C VAL A 298 4.32 13.02 -14.58
N ILE A 299 4.26 14.22 -14.03
CA ILE A 299 3.07 15.07 -13.98
C ILE A 299 3.54 16.51 -14.21
N ASP A 300 4.09 16.75 -15.40
CA ASP A 300 4.67 18.04 -15.76
C ASP A 300 3.71 18.96 -16.51
N ALA A 301 2.49 18.48 -16.80
CA ALA A 301 1.50 19.16 -17.64
C ALA A 301 2.08 19.64 -18.99
N ALA A 302 3.16 18.99 -19.46
CA ALA A 302 3.84 19.32 -20.69
C ALA A 302 3.66 18.19 -21.69
N ASP A 303 2.92 18.45 -22.76
CA ASP A 303 2.69 17.46 -23.81
C ASP A 303 4.00 17.10 -24.50
N GLY A 304 4.18 15.82 -24.76
CA GLY A 304 5.30 15.32 -25.56
C GLY A 304 5.90 14.01 -25.05
N PRO A 305 6.96 13.54 -25.71
CA PRO A 305 7.67 12.35 -25.29
C PRO A 305 8.43 12.59 -23.98
N PHE A 306 8.52 11.56 -23.15
CA PHE A 306 9.40 11.53 -21.99
C PHE A 306 10.24 10.26 -21.99
N GLU A 307 11.46 10.35 -21.49
CA GLU A 307 12.41 9.24 -21.39
C GLU A 307 13.26 9.37 -20.11
N LEU A 308 13.12 8.39 -19.21
CA LEU A 308 13.94 8.26 -18.01
C LEU A 308 14.56 6.87 -17.95
N GLU A 309 15.88 6.84 -17.98
CA GLU A 309 16.64 5.63 -17.73
C GLU A 309 17.13 5.56 -16.30
N ILE A 310 16.94 4.42 -15.66
CA ILE A 310 17.35 4.15 -14.29
C ILE A 310 18.20 2.89 -14.29
N ALA A 311 19.45 3.01 -13.84
CA ALA A 311 20.34 1.85 -13.68
C ALA A 311 20.14 1.19 -12.31
N GLU A 312 20.07 2.02 -11.27
CA GLU A 312 20.10 1.53 -9.88
C GLU A 312 19.40 2.50 -8.93
N ILE A 313 18.74 1.93 -7.91
CA ILE A 313 18.19 2.63 -6.75
C ILE A 313 18.85 2.07 -5.49
N SER A 314 19.51 2.93 -4.73
CA SER A 314 20.28 2.55 -3.54
C SER A 314 19.95 3.46 -2.36
N LEU A 315 20.19 2.99 -1.14
CA LEU A 315 20.09 3.79 0.08
C LEU A 315 21.48 4.11 0.59
N LEU A 316 21.68 5.32 1.12
CA LEU A 316 22.96 5.78 1.66
C LEU A 316 22.83 6.22 3.12
N ARG A 317 23.78 5.75 3.93
CA ARG A 317 24.00 6.12 5.32
C ARG A 317 24.94 7.32 5.37
N ASP A 318 24.43 8.50 5.69
CA ASP A 318 25.25 9.69 5.86
C ASP A 318 25.13 10.19 7.31
N LEU A 319 26.12 9.85 8.15
CA LEU A 319 26.17 10.28 9.56
C LEU A 319 26.22 11.80 9.76
N ARG A 320 26.56 12.61 8.74
CA ARG A 320 26.53 14.08 8.87
C ARG A 320 25.11 14.62 8.90
N TYR A 321 24.17 13.86 8.35
CA TYR A 321 22.76 14.22 8.28
C TYR A 321 22.03 13.61 9.47
N THR A 322 21.43 14.46 10.30
CA THR A 322 20.66 14.01 11.46
C THR A 322 19.20 13.82 11.06
N TYR A 323 18.61 12.68 11.44
CA TYR A 323 17.21 12.32 11.17
C TYR A 323 16.18 13.33 11.67
N ASP A 324 16.56 14.13 12.67
CA ASP A 324 15.66 15.05 13.37
C ASP A 324 15.45 16.39 12.63
N LYS A 325 16.33 16.71 11.68
CA LYS A 325 16.25 17.97 10.92
C LYS A 325 15.41 17.77 9.67
N PHE A 326 14.11 18.01 9.80
CA PHE A 326 13.20 18.11 8.67
C PHE A 326 13.40 19.44 7.93
N ALA A 327 13.36 19.43 6.59
CA ALA A 327 13.72 20.61 5.79
C ALA A 327 12.65 21.71 5.80
N TYR A 328 11.40 21.38 6.13
CA TYR A 328 10.28 22.32 6.06
C TYR A 328 9.89 22.84 7.43
N GLU A 329 9.46 24.10 7.45
CA GLU A 329 9.03 24.79 8.67
C GLU A 329 7.70 24.21 9.19
N GLN A 330 7.60 24.11 10.52
CA GLN A 330 6.35 23.78 11.19
C GLN A 330 5.74 25.05 11.77
N TYR A 331 4.59 25.46 11.24
CA TYR A 331 3.85 26.59 11.80
C TYR A 331 2.97 26.11 12.96
N THR A 332 3.09 26.78 14.10
CA THR A 332 2.12 26.64 15.19
C THR A 332 0.89 27.45 14.84
N LEU A 333 -0.19 26.78 14.44
CA LEU A 333 -1.48 27.43 14.26
C LEU A 333 -2.02 27.90 15.62
N PRO A 334 -2.64 29.09 15.70
CA PRO A 334 -3.35 29.51 16.90
C PRO A 334 -4.44 28.49 17.26
N PRO A 335 -4.70 28.25 18.56
CA PRO A 335 -5.59 27.17 19.01
C PRO A 335 -7.04 27.31 18.53
N TYR A 336 -7.45 28.49 18.05
CA TYR A 336 -8.81 28.77 17.58
C TYR A 336 -9.01 28.58 16.06
N THR A 337 -7.95 28.29 15.29
CA THR A 337 -8.04 28.17 13.83
C THR A 337 -8.25 26.72 13.36
N THR A 338 -8.04 25.74 14.24
CA THR A 338 -8.30 24.33 13.92
C THR A 338 -9.79 24.04 14.08
N VAL A 339 -10.56 24.26 13.01
CA VAL A 339 -11.86 23.58 12.87
C VAL A 339 -11.53 22.10 12.70
N TYR A 340 -11.75 21.33 13.77
CA TYR A 340 -11.67 19.88 13.73
C TYR A 340 -12.58 19.37 12.60
N ASN A 341 -11.97 18.78 11.57
CA ASN A 341 -12.63 17.97 10.55
C ASN A 341 -12.15 16.53 10.68
#